data_AF-A0A350PIA3-F1
#
_entry.id   AF-A0A350PIA3-F1
#
_cell.length_a   1.000
_cell.length_b   1.000
_cell.length_c   1.000
_cell.angle_alpha   90.00
_cell.angle_beta   90.00
_cell.angle_gamma   90.00
#
_symmetry.space_group_name_H-M   'P 1'
#
loop_
_entity.id
_entity.type
_entity.pdbx_description
1 polymer ?
#
loop_
_entity_poly.entity_id
_entity_poly.type
_entity_poly.pdbx_seq_one_letter_code
_entity_poly.pdbx_strand_id
1 'polypeptide(L)'
;IDSVRQHLDSVWGFGVYIAYNEGPYEALKSSGLDKISNDSLRNEIAKLYSFSLPSADAWINEIIRGSIDAKFRYFDLLFDIQVERSGQALEKTLIVENFDFLDSPIFADILSESFNATRYSKVPLAQNRRQMEQLLGMINKELTNHSD
;
A
#
# COMPACT_ATOMS: atom_id res chain seq x y z
N ILE A 1 15.00 -6.88 25.31
CA ILE A 1 14.04 -5.75 25.29
C ILE A 1 13.98 -5.13 23.89
N ASP A 2 15.12 -4.89 23.23
CA ASP A 2 15.17 -4.29 21.88
C ASP A 2 14.39 -5.06 20.80
N SER A 3 14.47 -6.40 20.78
CA SER A 3 13.75 -7.21 19.78
C SER A 3 12.23 -7.23 19.99
N VAL A 4 11.75 -7.32 21.23
CA VAL A 4 10.31 -7.36 21.54
C VAL A 4 9.64 -6.04 21.15
N ARG A 5 10.28 -4.91 21.47
CA ARG A 5 9.76 -3.58 21.10
C ARG A 5 9.69 -3.39 19.59
N GLN A 6 10.71 -3.82 18.85
CA GLN A 6 10.71 -3.81 17.38
C GLN A 6 9.59 -4.66 16.77
N HIS A 7 9.26 -5.81 17.37
CA HIS A 7 8.15 -6.65 16.92
C HIS A 7 6.79 -6.02 17.27
N LEU A 8 6.68 -5.37 18.43
CA LEU A 8 5.49 -4.62 18.82
C LEU A 8 5.23 -3.42 17.91
N ASP A 9 6.26 -2.70 17.47
CA ASP A 9 6.12 -1.63 16.47
C ASP A 9 5.60 -2.16 15.13
N SER A 10 6.02 -3.37 14.73
CA SER A 10 5.53 -4.04 13.52
C SER A 10 4.09 -4.52 13.66
N VAL A 11 3.70 -4.98 14.86
CA VAL A 11 2.30 -5.30 15.21
C VAL A 11 1.45 -4.04 15.25
N TRP A 12 1.99 -2.90 15.67
CA TRP A 12 1.28 -1.63 15.69
C TRP A 12 1.10 -1.03 14.28
N GLY A 13 2.08 -1.24 13.39
CA GLY A 13 2.13 -0.64 12.06
C GLY A 13 0.77 -0.60 11.34
N PHE A 14 0.40 0.60 10.91
CA PHE A 14 -0.84 0.85 10.17
C PHE A 14 -0.79 0.11 8.82
N GLY A 15 -1.95 -0.39 8.40
CA GLY A 15 -2.09 -1.23 7.21
C GLY A 15 -1.61 -0.57 5.91
N VAL A 16 -1.55 -1.35 4.84
CA VAL A 16 -1.21 -0.86 3.51
C VAL A 16 -2.46 -0.31 2.84
N TYR A 17 -2.38 0.92 2.34
CA TYR A 17 -3.40 1.55 1.51
C TYR A 17 -2.72 2.18 0.31
N ILE A 18 -3.34 2.06 -0.87
CA ILE A 18 -2.89 2.79 -2.05
C ILE A 18 -3.99 3.69 -2.59
N ALA A 19 -3.57 4.81 -3.16
CA ALA A 19 -4.40 5.68 -3.96
C ALA A 19 -3.57 6.18 -5.14
N TYR A 20 -4.22 6.38 -6.27
CA TYR A 20 -3.61 6.95 -7.48
C TYR A 20 -4.58 7.97 -8.09
N ASN A 21 -4.02 8.92 -8.85
CA ASN A 21 -4.79 9.98 -9.48
C ASN A 21 -4.95 9.69 -10.97
N GLU A 22 -6.20 9.47 -11.40
CA GLU A 22 -6.54 9.23 -12.81
C GLU A 22 -6.65 10.52 -13.63
N GLY A 23 -6.81 11.67 -13.00
CA GLY A 23 -7.05 12.95 -13.67
C GLY A 23 -6.05 13.29 -14.78
N PRO A 24 -4.73 13.17 -14.56
CA PRO A 24 -3.73 13.38 -15.60
C PRO A 24 -3.88 12.41 -16.80
N TYR A 25 -4.24 11.15 -16.54
CA TYR A 25 -4.44 10.17 -17.60
C TYR A 25 -5.71 10.43 -18.40
N GLU A 26 -6.82 10.78 -17.73
CA GLU A 26 -8.07 11.12 -18.43
C GLU A 26 -7.92 12.38 -19.29
N ALA A 27 -7.17 13.38 -18.81
CA ALA A 27 -6.80 14.54 -19.61
C ALA A 27 -5.97 14.13 -20.85
N LEU A 28 -4.94 13.30 -20.66
CA LEU A 28 -4.10 12.80 -21.73
C LEU A 28 -4.91 11.97 -22.75
N LYS A 29 -5.83 11.14 -22.30
CA LYS A 29 -6.71 10.31 -23.13
C LYS A 29 -7.65 11.14 -24.00
N SER A 30 -8.13 12.28 -23.49
CA SER A 30 -9.07 13.14 -24.22
C SER A 30 -8.44 13.88 -25.42
N SER A 31 -7.16 14.27 -25.34
CA SER A 31 -6.56 15.19 -26.32
C SER A 31 -5.04 15.07 -26.53
N GLY A 32 -4.40 14.02 -26.01
CA GLY A 32 -2.94 13.93 -25.99
C GLY A 32 -2.34 12.56 -26.28
N LEU A 33 -3.09 11.44 -26.15
CA LEU A 33 -2.57 10.11 -26.49
C LEU A 33 -2.25 10.01 -27.99
N ASP A 34 -3.02 10.66 -28.84
CA ASP A 34 -2.81 10.75 -30.29
C ASP A 34 -1.52 11.50 -30.67
N LYS A 35 -1.03 12.37 -29.78
CA LYS A 35 0.24 13.11 -29.96
C LYS A 35 1.48 12.30 -29.61
N ILE A 36 1.31 11.10 -29.05
CA ILE A 36 2.41 10.19 -28.74
C ILE A 36 2.69 9.35 -29.98
N SER A 37 3.81 9.62 -30.64
CA SER A 37 4.20 8.95 -31.88
C SER A 37 4.59 7.49 -31.65
N ASN A 38 5.13 7.17 -30.48
CA ASN A 38 5.48 5.80 -30.11
C ASN A 38 4.25 5.01 -29.62
N ASP A 39 3.72 4.15 -30.49
CA ASP A 39 2.59 3.27 -30.20
C ASP A 39 2.80 2.39 -28.96
N SER A 40 4.01 1.88 -28.75
CA SER A 40 4.33 1.06 -27.58
C SER A 40 4.25 1.87 -26.29
N LEU A 41 4.75 3.12 -26.29
CA LEU A 41 4.63 4.03 -25.15
C LEU A 41 3.17 4.34 -24.86
N ARG A 42 2.40 4.70 -25.90
CA ARG A 42 0.97 4.99 -25.78
C ARG A 42 0.20 3.82 -25.16
N ASN A 43 0.46 2.60 -25.64
CA ASN A 43 -0.18 1.39 -25.14
C ASN A 43 0.20 1.07 -23.70
N GLU A 44 1.47 1.23 -23.31
CA GLU A 44 1.90 0.97 -21.93
C GLU A 44 1.34 2.02 -20.95
N ILE A 45 1.22 3.30 -21.35
CA ILE A 45 0.53 4.32 -20.53
C ILE A 45 -0.93 3.90 -20.31
N ALA A 46 -1.64 3.52 -21.38
CA ALA A 46 -3.02 3.09 -21.27
C ALA A 46 -3.19 1.87 -20.37
N LYS A 47 -2.29 0.88 -20.50
CA LYS A 47 -2.29 -0.33 -19.68
C LYS A 47 -2.01 -0.06 -18.21
N LEU A 48 -1.08 0.84 -17.88
CA LEU A 48 -0.80 1.21 -16.49
C LEU A 48 -2.06 1.74 -15.81
N TYR A 49 -2.74 2.72 -16.42
CA TYR A 49 -3.87 3.41 -15.81
C TYR A 49 -5.20 2.65 -15.94
N SER A 50 -5.42 1.93 -17.04
CA SER A 50 -6.69 1.22 -17.26
C SER A 50 -6.72 -0.19 -16.65
N PHE A 51 -5.58 -0.71 -16.21
CA PHE A 51 -5.49 -2.08 -15.70
C PHE A 51 -4.57 -2.25 -14.49
N SER A 52 -3.29 -1.89 -14.59
CA SER A 52 -2.30 -2.24 -13.56
C SER A 52 -2.55 -1.53 -12.22
N LEU A 53 -2.81 -0.21 -12.26
CA LEU A 53 -3.13 0.58 -11.07
C LEU A 53 -4.48 0.18 -10.46
N PRO A 54 -5.60 0.08 -11.23
CA PRO A 54 -6.86 -0.46 -10.73
C PRO A 54 -6.73 -1.86 -10.11
N SER A 55 -5.94 -2.74 -10.74
CA SER A 55 -5.74 -4.11 -10.22
C SER A 55 -4.99 -4.11 -8.90
N ALA A 56 -3.97 -3.25 -8.74
CA ALA A 56 -3.28 -3.12 -7.47
C ALA A 56 -4.19 -2.50 -6.40
N ASP A 57 -5.02 -1.53 -6.78
CA ASP A 57 -5.97 -0.88 -5.88
C ASP A 57 -6.95 -1.89 -5.31
N ALA A 58 -7.66 -2.64 -6.18
CA ALA A 58 -8.54 -3.71 -5.74
C ALA A 58 -7.82 -4.73 -4.85
N TRP A 59 -6.60 -5.15 -5.23
CA TRP A 59 -5.86 -6.13 -4.44
C TRP A 59 -5.45 -5.61 -3.06
N ILE A 60 -4.94 -4.39 -2.95
CA ILE A 60 -4.52 -3.82 -1.67
C ILE A 60 -5.75 -3.43 -0.83
N ASN A 61 -6.67 -2.68 -1.43
CA ASN A 61 -7.72 -2.00 -0.69
C ASN A 61 -8.94 -2.88 -0.41
N GLU A 62 -9.17 -3.94 -1.18
CA GLU A 62 -10.28 -4.88 -0.94
C GLU A 62 -9.78 -6.20 -0.36
N ILE A 63 -8.77 -6.82 -0.98
CA ILE A 63 -8.33 -8.18 -0.59
C ILE A 63 -7.44 -8.12 0.66
N ILE A 64 -6.38 -7.30 0.64
CA ILE A 64 -5.45 -7.21 1.78
C ILE A 64 -6.08 -6.51 2.98
N ARG A 65 -7.01 -5.57 2.73
CA ARG A 65 -7.76 -4.91 3.80
C ARG A 65 -8.49 -5.91 4.71
N GLY A 66 -8.98 -7.02 4.18
CA GLY A 66 -9.58 -8.08 5.01
C GLY A 66 -8.65 -8.64 6.09
N SER A 67 -7.37 -8.89 5.75
CA SER A 67 -6.35 -9.31 6.73
C SER A 67 -6.01 -8.20 7.73
N ILE A 68 -5.95 -6.95 7.28
CA ILE A 68 -5.70 -5.80 8.16
C ILE A 68 -6.86 -5.63 9.16
N ASP A 69 -8.10 -5.75 8.70
CA ASP A 69 -9.28 -5.65 9.55
C ASP A 69 -9.34 -6.82 10.55
N ALA A 70 -8.97 -8.04 10.12
CA ALA A 70 -8.88 -9.20 11.01
C ALA A 70 -7.82 -9.01 12.10
N LYS A 71 -6.62 -8.54 11.71
CA LYS A 71 -5.55 -8.16 12.64
C LYS A 71 -6.07 -7.17 13.70
N PHE A 72 -6.77 -6.11 13.29
CA PHE A 72 -7.28 -5.12 14.25
C PHE A 72 -8.36 -5.69 15.16
N ARG A 73 -9.23 -6.57 14.67
CA ARG A 73 -10.18 -7.28 15.55
C ARG A 73 -9.47 -8.12 16.63
N TYR A 74 -8.41 -8.85 16.27
CA TYR A 74 -7.63 -9.60 17.24
C TYR A 74 -6.85 -8.70 18.20
N PHE A 75 -6.37 -7.57 17.70
CA PHE A 75 -5.69 -6.57 18.52
C PHE A 75 -6.63 -6.01 19.60
N ASP A 76 -7.86 -5.65 19.22
CA ASP A 76 -8.88 -5.11 20.14
C ASP A 76 -9.36 -6.15 21.17
N LEU A 77 -9.18 -7.44 20.90
CA LEU A 77 -9.46 -8.52 21.87
C LEU A 77 -8.32 -8.72 22.87
N LEU A 78 -7.10 -8.39 22.50
CA LEU A 78 -5.90 -8.71 23.27
C LEU A 78 -5.37 -7.53 24.06
N PHE A 79 -5.62 -6.30 23.61
CA PHE A 79 -5.02 -5.12 24.20
C PHE A 79 -6.01 -4.00 24.49
N ASP A 80 -5.81 -3.35 25.64
CA ASP A 80 -6.48 -2.12 25.98
C ASP A 80 -5.79 -0.92 25.33
N ILE A 81 -6.62 0.02 24.88
CA ILE A 81 -6.19 1.23 24.20
C ILE A 81 -6.72 2.43 24.98
N GLN A 82 -5.83 3.36 25.29
CA GLN A 82 -6.19 4.71 25.68
C GLN A 82 -6.08 5.66 24.49
N VAL A 83 -7.09 6.53 24.34
CA VAL A 83 -7.07 7.61 23.35
C VAL A 83 -7.11 8.92 24.11
N GLU A 84 -6.06 9.70 23.95
CA GLU A 84 -5.95 11.02 24.57
C GLU A 84 -5.88 12.11 23.51
N ARG A 85 -6.40 13.29 23.85
CA ARG A 85 -6.29 14.46 22.99
C ARG A 85 -5.01 15.22 23.31
N SER A 86 -4.09 15.25 22.36
CA SER A 86 -2.85 16.02 22.43
C SER A 86 -2.96 17.22 21.49
N GLY A 87 -3.44 18.35 22.03
CA GLY A 87 -3.71 19.57 21.25
C GLY A 87 -4.79 19.39 20.17
N GLN A 88 -4.37 19.39 18.90
CA GLN A 88 -5.24 19.13 17.74
C GLN A 88 -5.20 17.67 17.25
N ALA A 89 -4.32 16.84 17.81
CA ALA A 89 -4.18 15.44 17.46
C ALA A 89 -4.85 14.52 18.48
N LEU A 90 -5.19 13.31 18.02
CA LEU A 90 -5.51 12.19 18.89
C LEU A 90 -4.27 11.29 18.98
N GLU A 91 -3.83 11.01 20.20
CA GLU A 91 -2.76 10.06 20.47
C GLU A 91 -3.39 8.77 21.00
N LYS A 92 -3.01 7.66 20.36
CA LYS A 92 -3.43 6.30 20.75
C LYS A 92 -2.28 5.66 21.52
N THR A 93 -2.50 5.25 22.75
CA THR A 93 -1.51 4.58 23.61
C THR A 93 -1.98 3.15 23.90
N LEU A 94 -1.11 2.18 23.66
CA LEU A 94 -1.34 0.79 24.02
C LEU A 94 -1.00 0.61 25.49
N ILE A 95 -1.92 0.04 26.25
CA ILE A 95 -1.65 -0.36 27.62
C ILE A 95 -1.14 -1.80 27.59
N VAL A 96 0.09 -1.98 28.06
CA VAL A 96 0.71 -3.30 28.23
C VAL A 96 1.08 -3.43 29.70
N GLU A 97 0.19 -4.02 30.49
CA GLU A 97 0.42 -4.22 31.93
C GLU A 97 1.48 -5.30 32.19
N ASN A 98 1.51 -6.35 31.36
CA ASN A 98 2.46 -7.46 31.42
C ASN A 98 2.69 -8.08 30.02
N PHE A 99 3.47 -9.16 29.96
CA PHE A 99 3.79 -9.85 28.69
C PHE A 99 3.05 -11.18 28.49
N ASP A 100 2.01 -11.47 29.27
CA ASP A 100 1.26 -12.74 29.20
C ASP A 100 0.57 -12.91 27.84
N PHE A 101 0.31 -11.79 27.15
CA PHE A 101 -0.22 -11.79 25.78
C PHE A 101 0.68 -12.55 24.78
N LEU A 102 1.99 -12.71 25.05
CA LEU A 102 2.90 -13.47 24.19
C LEU A 102 2.54 -14.96 24.11
N ASP A 103 1.91 -15.50 25.15
CA ASP A 103 1.47 -16.90 25.21
C ASP A 103 0.04 -17.09 24.66
N SER A 104 -0.63 -15.99 24.27
CA SER A 104 -2.00 -16.04 23.74
C SER A 104 -2.03 -16.52 22.29
N PRO A 105 -2.93 -17.47 21.93
CA PRO A 105 -3.13 -17.83 20.52
C PRO A 105 -3.60 -16.65 19.66
N ILE A 106 -4.32 -15.68 20.26
CA ILE A 106 -4.75 -14.45 19.58
C ILE A 106 -3.54 -13.63 19.11
N PHE A 107 -2.44 -13.64 19.88
CA PHE A 107 -1.21 -12.97 19.46
C PHE A 107 -0.59 -13.61 18.23
N ALA A 108 -0.63 -14.94 18.12
CA ALA A 108 -0.19 -15.64 16.91
C ALA A 108 -1.07 -15.28 15.69
N ASP A 109 -2.38 -15.13 15.88
CA ASP A 109 -3.29 -14.69 14.81
C ASP A 109 -2.98 -13.26 14.34
N ILE A 110 -2.67 -12.34 15.26
CA ILE A 110 -2.21 -10.97 14.92
C ILE A 110 -0.95 -11.02 14.05
N LEU A 111 0.03 -11.86 14.41
CA LEU A 111 1.27 -12.01 13.66
C LEU A 111 1.02 -12.61 12.26
N SER A 112 0.15 -13.62 12.17
CA SER A 112 -0.24 -14.26 10.92
C SER A 112 -0.88 -13.27 9.95
N GLU A 113 -1.88 -12.50 10.40
CA GLU A 113 -2.55 -11.51 9.56
C GLU A 113 -1.62 -10.36 9.16
N SER A 114 -0.73 -9.93 10.06
CA SER A 114 0.28 -8.92 9.75
C SER A 114 1.26 -9.40 8.68
N PHE A 115 1.70 -10.66 8.78
CA PHE A 115 2.58 -11.28 7.79
C PHE A 115 1.88 -11.42 6.44
N ASN A 116 0.64 -11.90 6.42
CA ASN A 116 -0.15 -12.05 5.20
C ASN A 116 -0.31 -10.71 4.47
N ALA A 117 -0.76 -9.67 5.18
CA ALA A 117 -0.94 -8.35 4.59
C ALA A 117 0.36 -7.79 3.98
N THR A 118 1.48 -7.99 4.68
CA THR A 118 2.81 -7.57 4.20
C THR A 118 3.29 -8.40 3.00
N ARG A 119 3.11 -9.72 3.05
CA ARG A 119 3.56 -10.63 1.99
C ARG A 119 2.78 -10.39 0.70
N TYR A 120 1.46 -10.29 0.79
CA TYR A 120 0.58 -10.19 -0.36
C TYR A 120 0.56 -8.79 -0.99
N SER A 121 1.01 -7.75 -0.29
CA SER A 121 1.12 -6.39 -0.84
C SER A 121 2.40 -6.19 -1.66
N LYS A 122 3.49 -6.89 -1.33
CA LYS A 122 4.80 -6.71 -1.98
C LYS A 122 4.79 -6.94 -3.49
N VAL A 123 4.16 -8.02 -3.94
CA VAL A 123 4.18 -8.43 -5.36
C VAL A 123 3.49 -7.40 -6.28
N PRO A 124 2.22 -7.02 -6.05
CA PRO A 124 1.54 -6.07 -6.94
C PRO A 124 2.19 -4.67 -6.92
N LEU A 125 2.68 -4.23 -5.76
CA LEU A 125 3.42 -2.97 -5.65
C LEU A 125 4.74 -3.00 -6.43
N ALA A 126 5.49 -4.11 -6.33
CA ALA A 126 6.73 -4.29 -7.08
C ALA A 126 6.50 -4.41 -8.60
N GLN A 127 5.37 -4.99 -9.02
CA GLN A 127 4.98 -5.05 -10.43
C GLN A 127 4.65 -3.65 -10.96
N ASN A 128 3.81 -2.90 -10.26
CA ASN A 128 3.47 -1.52 -10.63
C ASN A 128 4.71 -0.62 -10.66
N ARG A 129 5.59 -0.72 -9.66
CA ARG A 129 6.86 0.03 -9.65
C ARG A 129 7.71 -0.23 -10.88
N ARG A 130 7.91 -1.52 -11.22
CA ARG A 130 8.70 -1.88 -12.42
C ARG A 130 8.08 -1.34 -13.70
N GLN A 131 6.75 -1.41 -13.83
CA GLN A 131 6.08 -0.85 -15.01
C GLN A 131 6.23 0.68 -15.07
N MET A 132 6.11 1.38 -13.95
CA MET A 132 6.34 2.82 -13.87
C MET A 132 7.78 3.20 -14.23
N GLU A 133 8.77 2.47 -13.74
CA GLU A 133 10.19 2.67 -14.08
C GLU A 133 10.45 2.46 -15.59
N GLN A 134 9.86 1.42 -16.18
CA GLN A 134 9.94 1.15 -17.62
C GLN A 134 9.30 2.28 -18.44
N LEU A 135 8.10 2.70 -18.05
CA LEU A 135 7.36 3.79 -18.70
C LEU A 135 8.13 5.11 -18.63
N LEU A 136 8.73 5.45 -17.49
CA LEU A 136 9.57 6.63 -17.35
C LEU A 136 10.74 6.60 -18.34
N GLY A 137 11.38 5.45 -18.51
CA GLY A 137 12.44 5.26 -19.51
C GLY A 137 11.94 5.46 -20.95
N MET A 138 10.72 5.01 -21.26
CA MET A 138 10.11 5.18 -22.59
C MET A 138 9.73 6.64 -22.86
N ILE A 139 9.16 7.34 -21.86
CA ILE A 139 8.83 8.76 -21.94
C ILE A 139 10.08 9.59 -22.21
N ASN A 140 11.17 9.33 -21.47
CA ASN A 140 12.42 10.06 -21.66
C ASN A 140 12.99 9.88 -23.08
N LYS A 141 12.90 8.68 -23.65
CA LYS A 141 13.31 8.42 -25.04
C LYS A 141 12.45 9.15 -26.07
N GLU A 142 11.13 9.18 -25.85
CA GLU A 142 10.21 9.90 -26.73
C GLU A 142 10.52 11.41 -26.73
N LEU A 143 10.75 11.99 -25.55
CA LEU A 143 11.07 13.42 -25.41
C LEU A 143 12.39 13.79 -26.11
N THR A 144 13.42 12.93 -26.03
CA THR A 144 14.69 13.19 -26.73
C THR A 144 14.55 13.15 -28.24
N ASN A 145 13.67 12.29 -28.78
CA ASN A 145 13.45 12.20 -30.23
C ASN A 145 12.73 13.41 -30.84
N HIS A 146 12.04 14.21 -30.02
CA HIS A 146 11.33 15.42 -30.43
C HIS A 146 12.06 16.73 -30.04
N SER A 147 13.30 16.63 -29.55
CA SER A 147 14.13 17.77 -29.16
C SER A 147 15.15 18.19 -30.24
N ASP A 148 15.17 17.49 -31.38
CA ASP A 148 15.95 17.78 -32.60
C ASP A 148 15.04 18.32 -33.71
#